data_AF-A0A9D6FXF7-F1
#
_entry.id   AF-A0A9D6FXF7-F1
#
_cell.length_a   1.000
_cell.length_b   1.000
_cell.length_c   1.000
_cell.angle_alpha   90.00
_cell.angle_beta   90.00
_cell.angle_gamma   90.00
#
_symmetry.space_group_name_H-M   'P 1'
#
loop_
_entity.id
_entity.type
_entity.pdbx_description
1 polymer ?
#
loop_
_entity_poly.entity_id
_entity_poly.type
_entity_poly.pdbx_seq_one_letter_code
_entity_poly.pdbx_strand_id
1 'polypeptide(L)' 'LGPYDEVAPAIEKLHQFVRAAGYEIAGYHEEEYLSRPDARAPKTMIRYQVKKV' A
#
# COMPACT_ATOMS: atom_id res chain seq x y z
N LEU A 1 -10.86 -2.19 -1.05
CA LEU A 1 -10.27 -0.85 -0.99
C LEU A 1 -11.42 0.06 -0.67
N GLY A 2 -11.70 0.19 0.63
CA GLY A 2 -12.84 0.94 1.16
C GLY A 2 -12.52 2.43 1.28
N PRO A 3 -13.36 3.19 2.01
CA PRO A 3 -13.19 4.64 2.21
C PRO A 3 -11.79 4.98 2.73
N TYR A 4 -11.38 6.25 2.57
CA TYR A 4 -10.05 6.78 2.92
C TYR A 4 -9.56 6.34 4.32
N ASP A 5 -10.51 6.11 5.25
CA ASP A 5 -10.28 5.67 6.63
C ASP A 5 -9.76 4.21 6.76
N GLU A 6 -9.92 3.37 5.74
CA GLU A 6 -9.41 1.99 5.71
C GLU A 6 -7.97 1.88 5.18
N VAL A 7 -7.40 2.98 4.66
CA VAL A 7 -6.07 2.97 4.05
C VAL A 7 -4.98 2.78 5.10
N ALA A 8 -5.09 3.45 6.26
CA ALA A 8 -4.10 3.33 7.32
C ALA A 8 -3.96 1.88 7.86
N PRO A 9 -5.04 1.14 8.18
CA PRO A 9 -4.95 -0.28 8.55
C PRO A 9 -4.35 -1.18 7.45
N ALA A 10 -4.60 -0.87 6.17
CA ALA A 10 -4.05 -1.63 5.06
C ALA A 10 -2.54 -1.42 4.90
N ILE A 11 -2.08 -0.17 5.05
CA ILE A 11 -0.65 0.19 5.04
C ILE A 11 0.09 -0.49 6.20
N GLU A 12 -0.48 -0.49 7.39
CA GLU A 12 0.14 -1.13 8.56
C GLU A 12 0.34 -2.63 8.34
N LYS A 13 -0.68 -3.33 7.81
CA LYS A 13 -0.57 -4.76 7.45
C LYS A 13 0.53 -5.00 6.41
N LEU A 14 0.67 -4.11 5.42
CA LEU A 14 1.74 -4.20 4.43
C LEU A 14 3.12 -4.03 5.07
N HIS A 15 3.29 -3.06 5.96
CA HIS A 15 4.56 -2.86 6.68
C HIS A 15 4.92 -4.07 7.55
N GLN A 16 3.94 -4.64 8.25
CA GLN A 16 4.13 -5.86 9.03
C GLN A 16 4.55 -7.03 8.14
N PHE A 17 3.91 -7.21 6.98
CA PHE A 17 4.27 -8.24 6.01
C PHE A 17 5.71 -8.07 5.50
N VAL A 18 6.10 -6.86 5.12
CA VAL A 18 7.47 -6.55 4.66
C VAL A 18 8.50 -6.91 5.74
N ARG A 19 8.26 -6.51 6.98
CA ARG A 19 9.14 -6.82 8.13
C ARG A 19 9.23 -8.32 8.39
N ALA A 20 8.09 -9.01 8.40
CA ALA A 20 8.03 -10.46 8.61
C ALA A 20 8.78 -11.24 7.51
N ALA A 21 8.87 -10.68 6.30
CA ALA A 21 9.64 -11.25 5.20
C ALA A 21 11.15 -10.96 5.25
N GLY A 22 11.65 -10.26 6.29
CA GLY A 22 13.07 -9.91 6.41
C GLY A 22 13.50 -8.72 5.57
N TYR A 23 12.56 -7.82 5.27
CA TYR A 23 12.83 -6.58 4.54
C TYR A 23 12.47 -5.37 5.41
N GLU A 24 12.99 -4.22 5.03
CA GLU A 24 12.61 -2.93 5.58
C GLU A 24 12.20 -1.96 4.45
N ILE A 25 11.32 -1.02 4.78
CA ILE A 25 10.87 0.03 3.85
C ILE A 25 12.04 0.99 3.60
N ALA A 26 12.35 1.23 2.33
CA ALA A 26 13.55 1.94 1.88
C ALA A 26 13.25 3.28 1.18
N GLY A 27 12.01 3.74 1.19
CA GLY A 27 11.62 4.98 0.50
C GLY A 27 10.16 5.36 0.72
N TYR A 28 9.72 6.41 0.03
CA TYR A 28 8.32 6.83 0.00
C TYR A 28 7.43 5.81 -0.69
N HIS A 29 6.13 5.86 -0.39
CA HIS A 29 5.17 5.06 -1.11
C HIS A 29 4.78 5.72 -2.43
N GLU A 30 4.37 4.87 -3.37
CA GLU A 30 3.77 5.28 -4.63
C GLU A 30 2.33 4.79 -4.69
N GLU A 31 1.45 5.61 -5.26
CA GLU A 31 0.05 5.25 -5.51
C GLU A 31 -0.19 5.18 -7.02
N GLU A 32 -0.71 4.04 -7.47
CA GLU A 32 -1.14 3.86 -8.85
C GLU A 32 -2.66 3.66 -8.88
N TYR A 33 -3.37 4.61 -9.48
CA TYR A 33 -4.82 4.54 -9.66
C TYR A 33 -5.14 3.64 -10.86
N LEU A 34 -5.57 2.42 -10.57
CA LEU A 34 -5.89 1.40 -11.57
C LEU A 34 -7.30 1.54 -12.15
N SER A 35 -8.07 2.50 -11.66
CA SER A 35 -9.41 2.82 -12.15
C SER A 35 -9.64 4.32 -12.11
N ARG A 36 -10.67 4.77 -12.83
CA ARG A 36 -11.13 6.16 -12.73
C ARG A 36 -11.69 6.45 -11.32
N PRO A 37 -11.61 7.70 -10.84
CA PRO A 37 -12.12 8.09 -9.53
C PRO A 37 -13.63 7.85 -9.34
N ASP A 38 -14.40 7.87 -10.42
CA ASP A 38 -15.86 7.69 -10.45
C ASP A 38 -16.29 6.24 -10.68
N ALA A 39 -15.35 5.29 -10.74
CA ALA A 39 -15.68 3.89 -10.87
C ALA A 39 -16.48 3.39 -9.66
N ARG A 40 -17.48 2.52 -9.89
CA ARG A 40 -18.31 1.92 -8.83
C ARG A 40 -17.50 1.26 -7.71
N ALA A 41 -16.32 0.74 -8.03
CA ALA A 41 -15.37 0.17 -7.09
C ALA A 41 -13.96 0.67 -7.45
N PRO A 42 -13.52 1.81 -6.91
CA PRO A 42 -12.23 2.36 -7.23
C PRO A 42 -11.10 1.45 -6.72
N LYS A 43 -10.00 1.39 -7.48
CA LYS A 43 -8.84 0.56 -7.19
C LYS A 43 -7.58 1.40 -7.26
N THR A 44 -6.81 1.35 -6.18
CA THR A 44 -5.50 1.97 -6.04
C THR A 44 -4.52 0.92 -5.55
N MET A 45 -3.36 0.84 -6.19
CA MET A 45 -2.23 0.03 -5.74
C MET A 45 -1.27 0.93 -4.96
N ILE A 46 -0.89 0.51 -3.76
CA ILE A 46 0.13 1.18 -2.95
C ILE A 46 1.40 0.33 -3.01
N ARG A 47 2.53 0.94 -3.35
CA ARG A 47 3.84 0.28 -3.41
C ARG A 47 4.84 0.97 -2.50
N TYR A 48 5.76 0.18 -1.97
CA TYR A 48 6.93 0.67 -1.23
C TYR A 48 8.19 0.07 -1.82
N GLN A 49 9.25 0.87 -1.92
CA GLN A 49 10.59 0.35 -2.11
C GLN A 49 11.02 -0.39 -0.83
N VAL A 50 11.65 -1.55 -1.00
CA VAL A 50 12.13 -2.37 0.12
C VAL A 50 13.60 -2.74 -0.07
N LYS A 51 14.34 -2.87 1.04
CA LYS A 51 15.69 -3.43 1.06
C LYS A 51 15.74 -4.64 1.99
N LYS A 52 16.54 -5.63 1.63
CA LYS A 52 16.73 -6.83 2.46
C LYS A 52 17.57 -6.47 3.68
N VAL A 53 17.17 -6.97 4.83
CA VAL A 53 17.92 -6.87 6.09
C VAL A 53 18.94 -7.99 6.17
#